data_AF-A0A5C5Y399-F1
#
_entry.id   AF-A0A5C5Y399-F1
#
_cell.length_a   1.000
_cell.length_b   1.000
_cell.length_c   1.000
_cell.angle_alpha   90.00
_cell.angle_beta   90.00
_cell.angle_gamma   90.00
#
_symmetry.space_group_name_H-M   'P 1'
#
loop_
_entity.id
_entity.type
_entity.pdbx_description
1 polymer ?
#
loop_
_entity_poly.entity_id
_entity_poly.type
_entity_poly.pdbx_seq_one_letter_code
_entity_poly.pdbx_strand_id
1 'polypeptide(L)'
;MKNEFRRAMQDSDHYVIEMDYVDSKGRRTRRTISPIRFVGRDRVLAMCLCREEPRQFYLDRCEDVRLAPAEQVLMPLPIAEYDPAPAAYAPTPGLTTCGAGLCLA
;
A
#
# COMPACT_ATOMS: atom_id res chain seq x y z
N MET A 1 -2.47 -0.20 -10.93
CA MET A 1 -1.51 -1.00 -10.15
C MET A 1 -0.59 -1.91 -10.98
N LYS A 2 -1.07 -2.93 -11.73
CA LYS A 2 -0.14 -3.84 -12.45
C LYS A 2 0.64 -3.16 -13.60
N ASN A 3 0.17 -2.02 -14.10
CA ASN A 3 0.82 -1.32 -15.22
C ASN A 3 2.04 -0.54 -14.76
N GLU A 4 1.99 0.01 -13.55
CA GLU A 4 3.05 0.74 -12.86
C GLU A 4 4.21 -0.20 -12.59
N PHE A 5 3.93 -1.38 -12.01
CA PHE A 5 4.92 -2.44 -11.85
C PHE A 5 5.56 -2.85 -13.18
N ARG A 6 4.78 -3.05 -14.24
CA ARG A 6 5.32 -3.38 -15.56
C ARG A 6 6.21 -2.27 -16.11
N ARG A 7 5.81 -1.01 -15.94
CA ARG A 7 6.59 0.14 -16.42
C ARG A 7 7.93 0.23 -15.71
N ALA A 8 7.94 0.14 -14.39
CA ALA A 8 9.19 0.16 -13.61
C ALA A 8 10.08 -1.08 -13.89
N MET A 9 9.50 -2.25 -14.20
CA MET A 9 10.29 -3.41 -14.65
C MET A 9 10.93 -3.22 -16.02
N GLN A 10 10.22 -2.57 -16.94
CA GLN A 10 10.68 -2.34 -18.32
C GLN A 10 11.71 -1.21 -18.41
N ASP A 11 11.66 -0.27 -17.48
CA ASP A 11 12.43 0.98 -17.50
C ASP A 11 12.98 1.28 -16.09
N SER A 12 13.77 0.33 -15.59
CA SER A 12 14.29 0.33 -14.22
C SER A 12 15.32 1.43 -13.94
N ASP A 13 15.96 1.95 -14.99
CA ASP A 13 16.95 3.02 -14.89
C ASP A 13 16.29 4.37 -14.58
N HIS A 14 15.03 4.56 -14.98
CA HIS A 14 14.29 5.80 -14.75
C HIS A 14 13.25 5.69 -13.64
N TYR A 15 12.76 4.48 -13.33
CA TYR A 15 11.62 4.31 -12.44
C TYR A 15 11.83 3.27 -11.35
N VAL A 16 11.42 3.66 -10.15
CA VAL A 16 11.14 2.75 -9.03
C VAL A 16 9.66 2.87 -8.64
N ILE A 17 9.19 1.95 -7.79
CA ILE A 17 7.85 2.01 -7.21
C ILE A 17 7.93 2.52 -5.79
N GLU A 18 7.11 3.49 -5.46
CA GLU A 18 6.78 3.85 -4.08
C GLU A 18 5.36 3.39 -3.76
N MET A 19 5.16 2.78 -2.60
CA MET A 19 3.86 2.25 -2.19
C MET A 19 3.75 2.14 -0.67
N ASP A 20 2.52 2.14 -0.17
CA ASP A 20 2.24 1.61 1.15
C ASP A 20 2.10 0.09 1.07
N TYR A 21 2.64 -0.59 2.08
CA TYR A 21 2.62 -2.04 2.17
C TYR A 21 2.16 -2.49 3.55
N VAL A 22 1.11 -3.30 3.56
CA VAL A 22 0.57 -3.93 4.77
C VAL A 22 1.23 -5.30 4.94
N ASP A 23 2.00 -5.49 6.01
CA ASP A 23 2.63 -6.78 6.27
C ASP A 23 1.65 -7.83 6.81
N SER A 24 2.10 -9.08 7.00
CA SER A 24 1.25 -10.15 7.53
C SER A 24 0.78 -9.93 8.97
N LYS A 25 1.37 -8.98 9.69
CA LYS A 25 0.99 -8.58 11.04
C LYS A 25 0.06 -7.37 11.03
N GLY A 26 -0.38 -6.91 9.85
CA GLY A 26 -1.23 -5.73 9.68
C GLY A 26 -0.49 -4.40 9.76
N ARG A 27 0.86 -4.39 9.85
CA ARG A 27 1.61 -3.13 9.93
C ARG A 27 1.73 -2.50 8.55
N ARG A 28 1.28 -1.25 8.42
CA ARG A 28 1.43 -0.45 7.22
C ARG A 28 2.76 0.30 7.22
N THR A 29 3.49 0.20 6.13
CA THR A 29 4.79 0.86 5.96
C THR A 29 4.93 1.43 4.56
N ARG A 30 5.53 2.61 4.44
CA ARG A 30 5.92 3.17 3.14
C ARG A 30 7.19 2.46 2.65
N ARG A 31 7.19 2.00 1.41
CA ARG A 31 8.27 1.24 0.78
C ARG A 31 8.60 1.82 -0.58
N THR A 32 9.89 1.94 -0.86
CA THR A 32 10.38 2.13 -2.24
C THR A 32 11.07 0.85 -2.69
N ILE A 33 10.70 0.37 -3.87
CA ILE A 33 11.17 -0.90 -4.43
C ILE A 33 11.51 -0.77 -5.91
N SER A 34 12.51 -1.51 -6.36
CA SER A 34 12.77 -1.71 -7.80
C SER A 34 12.25 -3.11 -8.21
N PRO A 35 11.13 -3.20 -8.96
CA PRO A 35 10.53 -4.48 -9.28
C PRO A 35 11.34 -5.25 -10.34
N ILE A 36 11.52 -6.56 -10.12
CA ILE A 36 12.34 -7.44 -10.97
C ILE A 36 11.44 -8.27 -11.90
N ARG A 37 10.46 -8.99 -11.33
CA ARG A 37 9.51 -9.81 -12.10
C ARG A 37 8.28 -10.18 -11.28
N PHE A 38 7.18 -10.53 -11.95
CA PHE A 38 6.06 -11.19 -11.28
C PHE A 38 6.41 -12.64 -10.89
N VAL A 39 5.85 -13.08 -9.77
CA VAL A 39 5.91 -14.46 -9.29
C VAL A 39 4.48 -14.96 -9.21
N GLY A 40 4.04 -15.74 -10.20
CA GLY A 40 2.64 -16.13 -10.30
C GLY A 40 1.73 -14.93 -10.65
N ARG A 41 0.49 -14.94 -10.14
CA ARG A 41 -0.54 -13.94 -10.48
C ARG A 41 -0.67 -12.81 -9.46
N ASP A 42 -0.15 -13.04 -8.26
CA ASP A 42 -0.47 -12.33 -7.01
C ASP A 42 0.77 -11.74 -6.33
N ARG A 43 1.98 -12.06 -6.78
CA ARG A 43 3.23 -11.59 -6.17
C ARG A 43 4.17 -10.95 -7.16
N VAL A 44 5.05 -10.11 -6.63
CA VAL A 44 6.18 -9.51 -7.34
C VAL A 44 7.46 -9.71 -6.54
N LEU A 45 8.53 -10.14 -7.21
CA LEU A 45 9.88 -10.11 -6.68
C LEU A 45 10.46 -8.72 -6.99
N ALA A 46 10.96 -8.03 -5.98
CA ALA A 46 11.53 -6.70 -6.11
C ALA A 46 12.72 -6.50 -5.17
N MET A 47 13.67 -5.66 -5.55
CA MET A 47 14.70 -5.16 -4.65
C MET A 47 14.07 -4.15 -3.69
N CYS A 48 14.08 -4.44 -2.40
CA CYS A 48 13.56 -3.51 -1.40
C CYS A 48 14.64 -2.50 -1.02
N LEU A 49 14.50 -1.25 -1.44
CA LEU A 49 15.52 -0.21 -1.24
C LEU A 49 15.65 0.20 0.25
N CYS A 50 14.67 -0.15 1.08
CA CYS A 50 14.72 0.07 2.53
C CYS A 50 15.41 -1.06 3.31
N ARG A 51 15.54 -2.26 2.71
CA ARG A 51 16.11 -3.45 3.35
C ARG A 51 17.36 -3.96 2.63
N GLU A 52 17.68 -3.37 1.49
CA GLU A 52 18.86 -3.68 0.68
C GLU A 52 18.91 -5.16 0.23
N GLU A 53 17.73 -5.77 0.05
CA GLU A 53 17.62 -7.19 -0.29
C GLU A 53 16.42 -7.46 -1.23
N PRO A 54 16.49 -8.49 -2.09
CA PRO A 54 15.35 -8.96 -2.86
C PRO A 54 14.26 -9.54 -1.96
N ARG A 55 13.02 -9.07 -2.10
CA ARG A 55 11.86 -9.54 -1.34
C ARG A 55 10.66 -9.78 -2.25
N GLN A 56 9.82 -10.72 -1.86
CA GLN A 56 8.51 -10.91 -2.50
C GLN A 56 7.46 -10.07 -1.78
N PHE A 57 6.67 -9.36 -2.57
CA PHE A 57 5.53 -8.57 -2.10
C PHE A 57 4.24 -9.15 -2.68
N TYR A 58 3.22 -9.27 -1.83
CA TYR A 58 1.88 -9.63 -2.27
C TYR A 58 1.17 -8.40 -2.82
N LEU A 59 0.65 -8.50 -4.04
CA LEU A 59 0.06 -7.38 -4.77
C LEU A 59 -1.22 -6.86 -4.11
N ASP A 60 -2.00 -7.73 -3.46
CA ASP A 60 -3.21 -7.37 -2.71
C ASP A 60 -2.92 -6.56 -1.43
N ARG A 61 -1.67 -6.50 -0.98
CA ARG A 61 -1.21 -5.72 0.18
C ARG A 61 -0.48 -4.44 -0.19
N CYS A 62 -0.41 -4.13 -1.49
CA CYS A 62 0.20 -2.92 -2.01
C CYS A 62 -0.89 -1.85 -2.20
N GLU A 63 -0.70 -0.69 -1.59
CA GLU A 63 -1.62 0.44 -1.60
C GLU A 63 -0.87 1.69 -2.09
N ASP A 64 -1.60 2.67 -2.64
CA ASP A 64 -1.04 3.95 -3.11
C ASP A 64 0.21 3.82 -3.99
N VAL A 65 0.18 2.82 -4.88
CA VAL A 65 1.29 2.46 -5.77
C VAL A 65 1.51 3.56 -6.80
N ARG A 66 2.72 4.15 -6.79
CA ARG A 66 3.13 5.21 -7.71
C ARG A 66 4.53 4.96 -8.28
N LEU A 67 4.75 5.44 -9.50
CA LEU A 67 6.10 5.52 -10.09
C LEU A 67 6.82 6.72 -9.47
N ALA A 68 8.07 6.51 -9.05
CA ALA A 68 8.96 7.56 -8.62
C ALA A 68 10.24 7.56 -9.48
N PRO A 69 10.85 8.72 -9.74
CA PRO A 69 12.10 8.80 -10.49
C PRO A 69 13.23 8.09 -9.74
N ALA A 70 13.90 7.14 -10.40
CA ALA A 70 14.98 6.36 -9.79
C ALA A 70 16.16 7.25 -9.37
N GLU A 71 16.45 8.31 -10.12
CA GLU A 71 17.53 9.27 -9.82
C GLU A 71 17.36 10.03 -8.49
N GLN A 72 16.12 10.09 -7.96
CA GLN A 72 15.81 10.76 -6.69
C GLN A 72 15.94 9.82 -5.50
N VAL A 73 16.33 8.57 -5.74
CA VAL A 73 16.30 7.51 -4.73
C VAL A 73 17.68 6.90 -4.58
N LEU A 74 18.22 7.00 -3.37
CA LEU A 74 19.47 6.36 -2.99
C LEU A 74 19.22 5.34 -1.88
N MET A 75 19.81 4.16 -2.01
CA MET A 75 19.80 3.15 -0.94
C MET A 75 20.83 3.48 0.16
N PRO A 76 20.54 3.20 1.44
CA PRO A 76 19.25 2.73 1.96
C PRO A 76 18.24 3.86 2.19
N LEU A 77 16.96 3.53 2.04
CA LEU A 77 15.85 4.42 2.42
C LEU A 77 15.29 4.06 3.80
N PRO A 78 14.85 5.05 4.60
CA PRO A 78 14.18 4.78 5.86
C PRO A 78 12.84 4.07 5.64
N ILE A 79 12.47 3.21 6.58
CA ILE A 79 11.12 2.63 6.64
C ILE A 79 10.26 3.59 7.43
N ALA A 80 9.34 4.28 6.77
CA ALA A 80 8.32 5.05 7.47
C ALA A 80 7.15 4.13 7.84
N GLU A 81 6.88 3.99 9.13
CA GLU A 81 5.66 3.35 9.62
C GLU A 81 4.52 4.38 9.53
N TYR A 82 3.35 3.93 9.05
CA TYR A 82 2.16 4.77 9.04
C TYR A 82 1.16 4.15 10.00
N ASP A 83 0.89 4.85 11.10
CA ASP A 83 -0.28 4.58 11.92
C ASP A 83 -1.45 5.25 11.20
N PRO A 84 -2.42 4.49 10.64
CA PRO A 84 -3.58 5.14 10.06
C PRO A 84 -4.23 5.95 11.18
N ALA A 85 -4.49 7.25 10.94
CA ALA A 85 -5.54 7.93 11.67
C ALA A 85 -6.75 6.97 11.67
N PRO A 86 -7.35 6.65 12.84
CA PRO A 86 -8.33 5.59 12.94
C PRO A 86 -9.35 5.80 11.84
N ALA A 87 -9.49 4.81 10.95
CA ALA A 87 -10.43 4.85 9.86
C ALA A 87 -11.73 5.41 10.42
N ALA A 88 -12.15 6.57 9.89
CA ALA A 88 -13.32 7.29 10.37
C ALA A 88 -14.41 6.25 10.63
N TYR A 89 -14.78 6.14 11.90
CA TYR A 89 -15.73 5.16 12.41
C TYR A 89 -16.87 5.06 11.40
N ALA A 90 -16.99 3.91 10.73
CA ALA A 90 -18.11 3.66 9.84
C ALA A 90 -19.37 3.99 10.65
N PRO A 91 -20.30 4.83 10.17
CA PRO A 91 -21.51 5.10 10.92
C PRO A 91 -22.21 3.75 11.14
N THR A 92 -22.26 3.29 12.39
CA THR A 92 -22.96 2.06 12.75
C THR A 92 -24.40 2.21 12.25
N PRO A 93 -24.89 1.39 11.30
CA PRO A 93 -26.27 1.47 10.89
C PRO A 93 -27.08 0.75 11.96
N GLY A 94 -27.56 1.49 12.96
CA GLY A 94 -28.37 0.87 13.99
C GLY A 94 -28.55 1.67 15.26
N LEU A 95 -29.27 2.80 15.18
CA LEU A 95 -30.18 3.17 16.25
C LEU A 95 -31.46 3.72 15.63
N THR A 96 -32.39 2.81 15.35
CA THR A 96 -33.80 3.13 15.13
C THR A 96 -34.36 3.58 16.47
N THR A 97 -34.57 4.88 16.67
CA THR A 97 -35.46 5.33 17.74
C THR A 97 -36.88 5.07 17.28
N CYS A 98 -37.48 3.98 17.75
CA CYS A 98 -38.93 3.83 17.73
C CYS A 98 -39.52 4.95 18.60
N GLY A 99 -40.10 5.97 17.96
CA GLY A 99 -40.89 7.01 18.63
C GLY A 99 -42.14 6.38 19.22
N ALA A 100 -42.04 5.91 20.46
CA ALA A 100 -43.19 5.56 21.27
C ALA A 100 -43.81 6.84 21.83
N GLY A 101 -44.95 7.23 21.23
CA GLY A 101 -46.05 7.92 21.92
C GLY A 101 -45.88 9.41 22.22
N LEU A 102 -46.58 10.26 21.47
CA LEU A 102 -47.89 10.78 21.90
C LEU A 102 -48.55 11.54 20.73
N CYS A 103 -49.55 10.92 20.12
CA CYS A 103 -50.66 11.67 19.54
C CYS A 103 -51.53 12.13 20.71
N LEU A 104 -51.84 13.42 20.81
CA LEU A 104 -52.96 13.92 21.63
C LEU A 104 -53.39 15.31 21.14
N ALA A 105 -54.69 15.38 20.82
CA ALA A 105 -55.60 16.52 20.66
C ALA A 105 -55.32 17.54 19.56
#